data_AF-A0A0N7KRG7-F1
#
_entry.id   AF-A0A0N7KRG7-F1
#
_cell.length_a   1.000
_cell.length_b   1.000
_cell.length_c   1.000
_cell.angle_alpha   90.00
_cell.angle_beta   90.00
_cell.angle_gamma   90.00
#
_symmetry.space_group_name_H-M   'P 1'
#
loop_
_entity.id
_entity.type
_entity.pdbx_description
1 polymer ?
#
loop_
_entity_poly.entity_id
_entity_poly.type
_entity_poly.pdbx_seq_one_letter_code
_entity_poly.pdbx_strand_id
1 'polypeptide(L)'
;MDKMLYFGKIIGCRMVVQWKTEDLSSLSFVKNSGMTVAAALRNNSWVSDIRDGLSVQALGEYLDLWDVIAGISLDPASRDEMIWKAAPDGVFSVRSTYSLFSAGRMKCPLGKIIWKSRAPARCKFFMFLAMRNACLTADNLQRRGLSLARVCHLCSNDGETC
;
A
#
# COMPACT_ATOMS: atom_id res chain seq x y z
N MET A 1 -8.08 4.02 20.97
CA MET A 1 -7.35 4.56 19.80
C MET A 1 -7.71 3.69 18.61
N ASP A 2 -8.52 4.20 17.69
CA ASP A 2 -9.13 3.34 16.66
C ASP A 2 -8.14 3.03 15.53
N LYS A 3 -7.63 1.80 15.54
CA LYS A 3 -6.74 1.27 14.50
C LYS A 3 -7.54 0.97 13.21
N MET A 4 -7.87 1.99 12.41
CA MET A 4 -8.50 1.78 11.10
C MET A 4 -7.52 1.16 10.08
N LEU A 5 -7.82 -0.07 9.67
CA LEU A 5 -7.16 -0.82 8.61
C LEU A 5 -7.49 -0.22 7.23
N TYR A 6 -6.50 -0.09 6.34
CA TYR A 6 -6.70 0.29 4.93
C TYR A 6 -6.13 -0.74 3.96
N PHE A 7 -6.97 -1.17 3.02
CA PHE A 7 -6.78 -2.36 2.18
C PHE A 7 -6.02 -2.10 0.86
N GLY A 8 -5.03 -2.96 0.57
CA GLY A 8 -4.86 -3.69 -0.70
C GLY A 8 -4.50 -2.97 -2.02
N LYS A 9 -3.47 -3.49 -2.73
CA LYS A 9 -3.59 -3.92 -4.15
C LYS A 9 -2.39 -4.75 -4.66
N ILE A 10 -2.71 -5.77 -5.46
CA ILE A 10 -1.89 -6.41 -6.51
C ILE A 10 -2.91 -6.66 -7.67
N ILE A 11 -2.64 -6.72 -8.99
CA ILE A 11 -1.46 -6.64 -9.85
C ILE A 11 -1.58 -5.39 -10.77
N GLY A 12 -0.53 -5.06 -11.55
CA GLY A 12 -0.59 -4.16 -12.71
C GLY A 12 -0.16 -2.71 -12.43
N CYS A 13 1.08 -2.37 -12.78
CA CYS A 13 1.65 -1.01 -12.75
C CYS A 13 1.49 -0.22 -11.44
N ARG A 14 2.04 -0.79 -10.36
CA ARG A 14 2.73 -0.11 -9.25
C ARG A 14 2.02 1.13 -8.65
N MET A 15 1.05 0.89 -7.78
CA MET A 15 0.77 1.80 -6.67
C MET A 15 0.87 1.00 -5.36
N VAL A 16 1.91 1.26 -4.58
CA VAL A 16 2.14 0.63 -3.28
C VAL A 16 1.15 1.24 -2.29
N VAL A 17 0.09 0.50 -1.97
CA VAL A 17 -0.72 0.78 -0.78
C VAL A 17 0.08 0.23 0.39
N GLN A 18 0.79 1.12 1.10
CA GLN A 18 1.52 0.73 2.30
C GLN A 18 0.51 0.34 3.38
N TRP A 19 0.50 -0.93 3.75
CA TRP A 19 0.00 -1.33 5.06
C TRP A 19 0.92 -0.70 6.09
N LYS A 20 0.40 0.17 6.95
CA LYS A 20 1.09 0.56 8.18
C LYS A 20 0.74 -0.44 9.29
N THR A 21 1.08 -1.72 9.08
CA THR A 21 1.74 -2.44 10.15
C THR A 21 3.18 -1.91 10.12
N GLU A 22 3.69 -1.40 11.25
CA GLU A 22 5.08 -0.92 11.29
C GLU A 22 6.11 -2.05 11.14
N ASP A 23 5.62 -3.28 11.15
CA ASP A 23 6.39 -4.47 10.86
C ASP A 23 5.74 -5.29 9.72
N LEU A 24 6.49 -5.50 8.64
CA LEU A 24 6.20 -6.52 7.61
C LEU A 24 6.98 -7.83 7.87
N SER A 25 7.80 -7.89 8.93
CA SER A 25 8.44 -9.13 9.38
C SER A 25 7.44 -10.11 9.98
N SER A 26 6.26 -9.67 10.44
CA SER A 26 5.21 -10.57 10.96
C SER A 26 4.78 -11.64 9.94
N LEU A 27 4.58 -11.26 8.67
CA LEU A 27 4.32 -12.20 7.58
C LEU A 27 5.55 -13.04 7.19
N SER A 28 6.75 -12.62 7.60
CA SER A 28 7.98 -13.38 7.40
C SER A 28 8.15 -14.54 8.38
N PHE A 29 7.29 -14.72 9.39
CA PHE A 29 7.36 -15.90 10.27
C PHE A 29 6.64 -17.13 9.70
N VAL A 30 5.71 -17.01 8.76
CA VAL A 30 4.98 -18.18 8.22
C VAL A 30 5.81 -18.91 7.15
N LYS A 31 6.07 -20.21 7.35
CA LYS A 31 6.82 -21.08 6.43
C LYS A 31 6.09 -21.24 5.10
N ASN A 32 4.80 -21.57 5.13
CA ASN A 32 3.97 -21.77 3.93
C ASN A 32 2.92 -20.66 3.77
N SER A 33 3.28 -19.60 3.04
CA SER A 33 2.36 -18.50 2.73
C SER A 33 1.23 -18.86 1.75
N GLY A 34 1.22 -20.07 1.20
CA GLY A 34 0.17 -20.57 0.29
C GLY A 34 -0.94 -21.37 0.98
N MET A 35 -0.87 -21.56 2.30
CA MET A 35 -1.84 -22.34 3.06
C MET A 35 -3.19 -21.60 3.20
N THR A 36 -4.30 -22.33 3.00
CA THR A 36 -5.65 -21.81 3.24
C THR A 36 -6.03 -21.90 4.72
N VAL A 37 -6.96 -21.06 5.19
CA VAL A 37 -7.43 -21.08 6.59
C VAL A 37 -8.06 -22.43 6.96
N ALA A 38 -8.77 -23.07 6.04
CA ALA A 38 -9.34 -24.41 6.24
C ALA A 38 -8.26 -25.50 6.41
N ALA A 39 -7.15 -25.43 5.66
CA ALA A 39 -6.02 -26.34 5.83
C ALA A 39 -5.25 -26.06 7.13
N ALA A 40 -5.02 -24.79 7.43
CA ALA A 40 -4.38 -24.28 8.64
C ALA A 40 -5.06 -24.80 9.91
N LEU A 41 -6.39 -24.65 10.00
CA LEU A 41 -7.20 -25.10 11.13
C LEU A 41 -7.19 -26.63 11.33
N ARG A 42 -7.01 -27.42 10.26
CA ARG A 42 -6.97 -28.88 10.36
C ARG A 42 -5.78 -29.30 11.23
N ASN A 43 -6.07 -29.97 12.34
CA ASN A 43 -5.11 -30.45 13.34
C ASN A 43 -4.16 -29.34 13.87
N ASN A 44 -4.58 -28.07 13.88
CA ASN A 44 -3.73 -26.94 14.26
C ASN A 44 -2.40 -26.87 13.49
N SER A 45 -2.38 -27.29 12.21
CA SER A 45 -1.15 -27.36 11.41
C SER A 45 -0.42 -26.00 11.30
N TRP A 46 -1.17 -24.90 11.30
CA TRP A 46 -0.65 -23.52 11.28
C TRP A 46 0.34 -23.18 12.39
N VAL A 47 0.23 -23.81 13.55
CA VAL A 47 1.13 -23.61 14.69
C VAL A 47 2.55 -24.07 14.35
N SER A 48 2.66 -25.20 13.64
CA SER A 48 3.96 -25.76 13.21
C SER A 48 4.60 -24.96 12.06
N ASP A 49 3.81 -24.15 11.36
CA ASP A 49 4.25 -23.34 10.23
C ASP A 49 4.92 -22.02 10.66
N ILE A 50 4.92 -21.70 11.95
CA ILE A 50 5.58 -20.53 12.51
C ILE A 50 7.10 -20.80 12.58
N ARG A 51 7.91 -19.85 12.12
CA ARG A 51 9.38 -19.84 12.28
C ARG A 51 9.76 -19.35 13.67
N ASP A 52 10.86 -19.89 14.19
CA ASP A 52 11.45 -19.45 15.44
C ASP A 52 11.85 -17.97 15.40
N GLY A 53 11.78 -17.28 16.54
CA GLY A 53 12.22 -15.89 16.67
C GLY A 53 11.11 -14.82 16.71
N LEU A 54 9.88 -15.17 17.11
CA LEU A 54 8.83 -14.16 17.37
C LEU A 54 9.25 -13.21 18.51
N SER A 55 8.98 -11.93 18.32
CA SER A 55 9.06 -10.94 19.41
C SER A 55 7.94 -11.18 20.43
N VAL A 56 8.11 -10.69 21.67
CA VAL A 56 7.07 -10.76 22.71
C VAL A 56 5.76 -10.11 22.25
N GLN A 57 5.84 -9.02 21.47
CA GLN A 57 4.67 -8.38 20.88
C GLN A 57 4.00 -9.26 19.81
N ALA A 58 4.78 -9.87 18.92
CA ALA A 58 4.25 -10.80 17.91
C ALA A 58 3.62 -12.05 18.57
N LEU A 59 4.15 -12.51 19.70
CA LEU A 59 3.54 -13.58 20.50
C LEU A 59 2.20 -13.16 21.13
N GLY A 60 2.08 -11.91 21.59
CA GLY A 60 0.81 -11.34 22.04
C GLY A 60 -0.24 -11.28 20.92
N GLU A 61 0.13 -10.70 19.78
CA GLU A 61 -0.74 -10.62 18.59
C GLU A 61 -1.13 -12.03 18.06
N TYR A 62 -0.26 -13.03 18.25
CA TYR A 62 -0.53 -14.43 17.94
C TYR A 62 -1.56 -15.06 18.87
N LEU A 63 -1.49 -14.81 20.19
CA LEU A 63 -2.46 -15.31 21.16
C LEU A 63 -3.83 -14.65 21.00
N ASP A 64 -3.87 -13.34 20.76
CA ASP A 64 -5.10 -12.61 20.42
C ASP A 64 -5.79 -13.22 19.19
N LEU A 65 -5.00 -13.60 18.17
CA LEU A 65 -5.49 -14.27 16.97
C LEU A 65 -5.97 -15.70 17.25
N TRP A 66 -5.26 -16.44 18.11
CA TRP A 66 -5.64 -17.79 18.53
C TRP A 66 -7.03 -17.79 19.16
N ASP A 67 -7.29 -16.91 20.13
CA ASP A 67 -8.56 -16.87 20.86
C ASP A 67 -9.75 -16.56 19.94
N VAL A 68 -9.56 -15.69 18.94
CA VAL A 68 -10.56 -15.43 17.90
C VAL A 68 -10.79 -16.65 17.01
N ILE A 69 -9.72 -17.33 16.58
CA ILE A 69 -9.80 -18.49 15.68
C ILE A 69 -10.38 -19.73 16.37
N ALA A 70 -10.10 -19.93 17.67
CA ALA A 70 -10.57 -21.07 18.44
C ALA A 70 -12.11 -21.15 18.55
N GLY A 71 -12.81 -20.00 18.41
CA GLY A 71 -14.27 -19.93 18.34
C GLY A 71 -14.88 -20.21 16.95
N ILE A 72 -14.07 -20.38 15.90
CA ILE A 72 -14.57 -20.51 14.52
C ILE A 72 -14.77 -21.98 14.15
N SER A 73 -16.03 -22.38 13.96
CA SER A 73 -16.38 -23.63 13.28
C SER A 73 -16.59 -23.37 11.79
N LEU A 74 -15.78 -23.97 10.92
CA LEU A 74 -15.99 -23.92 9.47
C LEU A 74 -17.04 -24.95 9.04
N ASP A 75 -18.01 -24.54 8.23
CA ASP A 75 -18.91 -25.45 7.53
C ASP A 75 -18.32 -25.82 6.15
N PRO A 76 -17.90 -27.08 5.90
CA PRO A 76 -17.35 -27.50 4.62
C PRO A 76 -18.38 -27.58 3.47
N ALA A 77 -19.69 -27.49 3.77
CA ALA A 77 -20.73 -27.41 2.74
C ALA A 77 -20.99 -25.96 2.27
N SER A 78 -20.67 -24.97 3.12
CA SER A 78 -20.75 -23.55 2.78
C SER A 78 -19.69 -23.14 1.75
N ARG A 79 -19.95 -22.05 1.01
CA ARG A 79 -18.97 -21.44 0.11
C ARG A 79 -18.41 -20.17 0.74
N ASP A 80 -17.13 -19.91 0.57
CA ASP A 80 -16.48 -18.68 1.01
C ASP A 80 -17.16 -17.44 0.39
N GLU A 81 -17.57 -16.49 1.23
CA GLU A 81 -18.15 -15.21 0.81
C GLU A 81 -17.12 -14.06 0.88
N MET A 82 -17.06 -13.23 -0.16
CA MET A 82 -16.15 -12.08 -0.21
C MET A 82 -16.81 -10.82 0.36
N ILE A 83 -16.57 -10.53 1.64
CA ILE A 83 -17.11 -9.35 2.34
C ILE A 83 -16.21 -8.12 2.12
N TRP A 84 -16.76 -7.10 1.45
CA TRP A 84 -16.09 -5.83 1.19
C TRP A 84 -16.23 -4.85 2.37
N LYS A 85 -15.29 -4.90 3.33
CA LYS A 85 -15.32 -4.09 4.57
C LYS A 85 -15.38 -2.56 4.40
N ALA A 86 -15.14 -2.03 3.19
CA ALA A 86 -15.24 -0.59 2.92
C ALA A 86 -16.65 -0.15 2.45
N ALA A 87 -17.65 -1.03 2.50
CA ALA A 87 -19.07 -0.69 2.40
C ALA A 87 -19.86 -1.35 3.56
N PRO A 88 -20.89 -0.69 4.11
CA PRO A 88 -21.64 -1.18 5.27
C PRO A 88 -22.54 -2.39 4.96
N ASP A 89 -22.86 -2.60 3.68
CA ASP A 89 -23.59 -3.76 3.17
C ASP A 89 -22.66 -4.96 2.88
N GLY A 90 -21.34 -4.80 3.02
CA GLY A 90 -20.35 -5.81 2.64
C GLY A 90 -20.23 -6.03 1.13
N VAL A 91 -20.92 -5.26 0.28
CA VAL A 91 -20.93 -5.48 -1.16
C VAL A 91 -19.83 -4.68 -1.86
N PHE A 92 -19.08 -5.35 -2.74
CA PHE A 92 -18.10 -4.67 -3.58
C PHE A 92 -18.81 -3.71 -4.54
N SER A 93 -18.42 -2.43 -4.51
CA SER A 93 -18.81 -1.47 -5.54
C SER A 93 -17.64 -0.58 -5.96
N VAL A 94 -17.66 -0.15 -7.22
CA VAL A 94 -16.69 0.84 -7.74
C VAL A 94 -16.77 2.15 -6.96
N ARG A 95 -17.95 2.51 -6.44
CA ARG A 95 -18.18 3.73 -5.64
C ARG A 95 -17.51 3.66 -4.26
N SER A 96 -17.72 2.58 -3.50
CA SER A 96 -17.07 2.42 -2.19
C SER A 96 -15.55 2.26 -2.36
N THR A 97 -15.11 1.55 -3.40
CA THR A 97 -13.71 1.44 -3.81
C THR A 97 -13.06 2.80 -4.10
N TYR A 98 -13.70 3.66 -4.90
CA TYR A 98 -13.18 5.00 -5.19
C TYR A 98 -13.20 5.91 -3.95
N SER A 99 -14.20 5.74 -3.08
CA SER A 99 -14.29 6.47 -1.80
C SER A 99 -13.13 6.10 -0.88
N LEU A 100 -12.84 4.80 -0.73
CA LEU A 100 -11.67 4.30 0.01
C LEU A 100 -10.36 4.88 -0.53
N PHE A 101 -10.17 4.84 -1.86
CA PHE A 101 -8.98 5.39 -2.51
C PHE A 101 -8.88 6.92 -2.49
N SER A 102 -9.94 7.66 -2.14
CA SER A 102 -9.93 9.12 -2.06
C SER A 102 -9.89 9.65 -0.62
N ALA A 103 -10.32 8.87 0.38
CA ALA A 103 -10.30 9.25 1.79
C ALA A 103 -8.90 9.68 2.29
N GLY A 104 -7.84 8.96 1.88
CA GLY A 104 -6.46 9.30 2.23
C GLY A 104 -5.77 10.34 1.33
N ARG A 105 -6.45 10.92 0.33
CA ARG A 105 -5.81 11.87 -0.61
C ARG A 105 -5.90 13.30 -0.10
N MET A 106 -4.75 13.88 0.21
CA MET A 106 -4.66 15.32 0.48
C MET A 106 -5.17 16.13 -0.73
N LYS A 107 -6.15 17.02 -0.49
CA LYS A 107 -6.68 17.92 -1.52
C LYS A 107 -5.58 18.87 -1.95
N CYS A 108 -5.15 18.81 -3.20
CA CYS A 108 -4.17 19.76 -3.71
C CYS A 108 -4.80 21.15 -3.91
N PRO A 109 -4.30 22.23 -3.25
CA PRO A 109 -4.87 23.56 -3.37
C PRO A 109 -4.77 24.12 -4.80
N LEU A 110 -3.57 24.02 -5.40
CA LEU A 110 -3.29 24.50 -6.76
C LEU A 110 -3.94 23.64 -7.86
N GLY A 111 -4.31 22.40 -7.56
CA GLY A 111 -4.91 21.48 -8.54
C GLY A 111 -6.17 22.06 -9.20
N LYS A 112 -7.05 22.70 -8.43
CA LYS A 112 -8.25 23.37 -8.98
C LYS A 112 -7.89 24.49 -9.97
N ILE A 113 -6.85 25.26 -9.67
CA ILE A 113 -6.40 26.39 -10.50
C ILE A 113 -5.78 25.88 -11.81
N ILE A 114 -4.87 24.90 -11.71
CA ILE A 114 -4.21 24.28 -12.86
C ILE A 114 -5.26 23.71 -13.84
N TRP A 115 -6.18 22.89 -13.36
CA TRP A 115 -7.16 22.23 -14.23
C TRP A 115 -8.23 23.19 -14.79
N LYS A 116 -8.65 24.22 -14.04
CA LYS A 116 -9.61 25.25 -14.52
C LYS A 116 -8.99 26.33 -15.42
N SER A 117 -7.66 26.46 -15.50
CA SER A 117 -7.01 27.44 -16.36
C SER A 117 -7.36 27.27 -17.85
N ARG A 118 -7.26 28.34 -18.64
CA ARG A 118 -7.39 28.28 -20.11
C ARG A 118 -6.13 27.76 -20.83
N ALA A 119 -5.09 27.38 -20.09
CA ALA A 119 -3.82 26.94 -20.66
C ALA A 119 -3.95 25.60 -21.44
N PRO A 120 -3.11 25.37 -22.46
CA PRO A 120 -3.04 24.08 -23.16
C PRO A 120 -2.78 22.91 -22.19
N ALA A 121 -3.28 21.71 -22.55
CA ALA A 121 -3.12 20.51 -21.72
C ALA A 121 -1.66 20.22 -21.35
N ARG A 122 -0.71 20.45 -22.27
CA ARG A 122 0.73 20.29 -22.04
C ARG A 122 1.22 21.13 -20.85
N CYS A 123 0.79 22.38 -20.75
CA CYS A 123 1.10 23.28 -19.64
C CYS A 123 0.47 22.80 -18.33
N LYS A 124 -0.78 22.33 -18.36
CA LYS A 124 -1.48 21.78 -17.18
C LYS A 124 -0.77 20.54 -16.62
N PHE A 125 -0.37 19.60 -17.49
CA PHE A 125 0.40 18.42 -17.09
C PHE A 125 1.77 18.78 -16.53
N PHE A 126 2.49 19.74 -17.15
CA PHE A 126 3.76 20.23 -16.63
C PHE A 126 3.61 20.81 -15.21
N MET A 127 2.64 21.72 -15.00
CA MET A 127 2.38 22.31 -13.69
C MET A 127 1.97 21.25 -12.65
N PHE A 128 1.19 20.24 -13.03
CA PHE A 128 0.81 19.13 -12.16
C PHE A 128 2.02 18.26 -11.76
N LEU A 129 3.00 18.06 -12.65
CA LEU A 129 4.24 17.35 -12.34
C LEU A 129 5.18 18.18 -11.46
N ALA A 130 5.32 19.49 -11.74
CA ALA A 130 6.16 20.40 -10.97
C ALA A 130 5.70 20.49 -9.51
N MET A 131 4.39 20.68 -9.32
CA MET A 131 3.70 20.70 -8.03
C MET A 131 3.81 19.38 -7.23
N ARG A 132 4.13 18.26 -7.90
CA ARG A 132 4.38 16.95 -7.26
C ARG A 132 5.87 16.62 -7.12
N ASN A 133 6.76 17.57 -7.42
CA ASN A 133 8.21 17.36 -7.57
C ASN A 133 8.54 16.10 -8.40
N ALA A 134 7.84 15.96 -9.54
CA ALA A 134 7.89 14.77 -10.39
C ALA A 134 8.37 15.06 -11.83
N CYS A 135 8.73 16.32 -12.12
CA CYS A 135 9.40 16.70 -13.36
C CYS A 135 10.74 15.96 -13.54
N LEU A 136 11.17 15.76 -14.78
CA LEU A 136 12.44 15.10 -15.11
C LEU A 136 13.63 16.09 -15.02
N THR A 137 13.74 16.80 -13.89
CA THR A 137 14.93 17.61 -13.58
C THR A 137 16.09 16.72 -13.14
N ALA A 138 17.33 17.21 -13.27
CA ALA A 138 18.53 16.45 -12.87
C ALA A 138 18.42 15.89 -11.44
N ASP A 139 17.94 16.68 -10.48
CA ASP A 139 17.72 16.23 -9.08
C ASP A 139 16.72 15.09 -8.95
N ASN A 140 15.62 15.15 -9.72
CA ASN A 140 14.56 14.15 -9.67
C ASN A 140 14.99 12.84 -10.33
N LEU A 141 15.92 12.90 -11.28
CA LEU A 141 16.54 11.75 -11.92
C LEU A 141 17.63 11.14 -11.02
N GLN A 142 18.50 11.96 -10.42
CA GLN A 142 19.48 11.53 -9.41
C GLN A 142 18.80 10.87 -8.20
N ARG A 143 17.70 11.45 -7.67
CA ARG A 143 16.89 10.84 -6.61
C ARG A 143 16.22 9.51 -6.99
N ARG A 144 16.22 9.14 -8.28
CA ARG A 144 15.76 7.83 -8.79
C ARG A 144 16.90 6.87 -9.12
N GLY A 145 18.16 7.23 -8.81
CA GLY A 145 19.34 6.42 -9.09
C GLY A 145 19.89 6.55 -10.51
N LEU A 146 19.41 7.51 -11.31
CA LEU A 146 19.99 7.78 -12.64
C LEU A 146 21.22 8.68 -12.47
N SER A 147 22.40 8.13 -12.78
CA SER A 147 23.69 8.81 -12.74
C SER A 147 23.83 9.81 -13.90
N LEU A 148 23.29 11.00 -13.72
CA LEU A 148 23.59 12.14 -14.58
C LEU A 148 24.79 12.91 -14.02
N ALA A 149 25.73 13.24 -14.89
CA ALA A 149 26.83 14.13 -14.54
C ALA A 149 26.25 15.49 -14.10
N ARG A 150 26.66 15.97 -12.91
CA ARG A 150 26.40 17.34 -12.45
C ARG A 150 27.36 18.29 -13.16
N VAL A 151 27.19 18.43 -14.48
CA VAL A 151 27.97 19.35 -15.29
C VAL A 151 26.97 20.28 -15.99
N CYS A 152 27.07 21.58 -15.68
CA CYS A 152 26.25 22.58 -16.33
C CYS A 152 26.59 22.62 -17.83
N HIS A 153 25.62 22.32 -18.69
CA HIS A 153 25.86 22.16 -20.14
C HIS A 153 26.29 23.46 -20.84
N LEU A 154 26.11 24.62 -20.19
CA LEU A 154 26.53 25.93 -20.69
C LEU A 154 27.99 26.27 -20.34
N CYS A 155 28.51 25.74 -19.24
CA CYS A 155 29.79 26.14 -18.66
C CYS A 155 30.82 25.00 -18.60
N SER A 156 30.39 23.74 -18.67
CA SER A 156 31.21 22.51 -18.68
C SER A 156 32.19 22.28 -17.50
N ASN A 157 32.37 23.25 -16.62
CA ASN A 157 33.27 23.18 -15.45
C ASN A 157 32.54 22.80 -14.16
N ASP A 158 31.46 23.49 -13.84
CA ASP A 158 30.86 23.47 -12.50
C ASP A 158 29.55 22.68 -12.45
N GLY A 159 29.23 22.22 -11.23
CA GLY A 159 27.92 21.68 -10.91
C GLY A 159 26.85 22.78 -10.90
N GLU A 160 25.63 22.45 -11.30
CA GLU A 160 24.49 23.36 -11.21
C GLU A 160 24.22 23.72 -9.73
N THR A 161 24.59 24.93 -9.33
CA THR A 161 24.12 25.55 -8.08
C THR A 161 22.72 26.12 -8.27
N CYS A 162 21.80 25.71 -7.39
CA CYS A 162 20.42 26.22 -7.34
C CYS A 162 20.33 27.58 -6.64
#